data_AF-A0A7I9YL37-F1
#
_entry.id   AF-A0A7I9YL37-F1
#
_cell.length_a   1.000
_cell.length_b   1.000
_cell.length_c   1.000
_cell.angle_alpha   90.00
_cell.angle_beta   90.00
_cell.angle_gamma   90.00
#
_symmetry.space_group_name_H-M   'P 1'
#
loop_
_entity.id
_entity.type
_entity.pdbx_description
1 polymer ?
#
loop_
_entity_poly.entity_id
_entity_poly.type
_entity_poly.pdbx_seq_one_letter_code
_entity_poly.pdbx_strand_id
1 'polypeptide(L)'
;MARRDYRELAAIFAGGAIGAVTRAALAELTAPDPARWPWPTFTVNIVGAFLLGYFTTRLLERLPLSSYRRPALGTGLCGGLTTFSTMQVETVRMIEHGHWALAFSYTVVSIALGLLAAHLATTMVRRVRVRG
;
A
#
# COMPACT_ATOMS: atom_id res chain seq x y z
N MET A 1 -30.64 6.02 -9.73
CA MET A 1 -29.34 5.33 -9.93
C MET A 1 -28.27 6.40 -10.14
N ALA A 2 -27.34 6.55 -9.20
CA ALA A 2 -26.22 7.48 -9.35
C ALA A 2 -25.45 7.12 -10.65
N ARG A 3 -25.26 8.10 -11.53
CA ARG A 3 -24.52 7.95 -12.79
C ARG A 3 -23.13 7.44 -12.42
N ARG A 4 -22.76 6.21 -12.82
CA ARG A 4 -21.39 5.71 -12.65
C ARG A 4 -20.44 6.70 -13.32
N ASP A 5 -19.59 7.35 -12.54
CA ASP A 5 -18.57 8.23 -13.10
C ASP A 5 -17.46 7.35 -13.71
N TYR A 6 -17.58 7.07 -15.00
CA TYR A 6 -16.60 6.28 -15.74
C TYR A 6 -15.20 6.89 -15.71
N ARG A 7 -15.07 8.21 -15.51
CA ARG A 7 -13.77 8.87 -15.40
C ARG A 7 -13.09 8.54 -14.08
N GLU A 8 -13.86 8.41 -13.00
CA GLU A 8 -13.35 7.94 -11.71
C GLU A 8 -12.84 6.50 -11.82
N LEU A 9 -13.62 5.61 -12.45
CA LEU A 9 -13.18 4.23 -12.68
C LEU A 9 -11.91 4.15 -13.53
N ALA A 10 -11.81 4.96 -14.60
CA ALA A 10 -10.61 5.04 -15.42
C ALA A 10 -9.39 5.54 -14.61
N ALA A 11 -9.61 6.49 -13.70
CA ALA A 11 -8.57 7.01 -12.82
C ALA A 11 -8.08 5.97 -11.81
N ILE A 12 -9.00 5.19 -11.20
CA ILE A 12 -8.66 4.03 -10.35
C ILE A 12 -7.88 3.00 -11.15
N PHE A 13 -8.33 2.66 -12.35
CA PHE A 13 -7.66 1.69 -13.22
C PHE A 13 -6.23 2.11 -13.55
N ALA A 14 -6.02 3.35 -13.99
CA ALA A 14 -4.70 3.86 -14.33
C ALA A 14 -3.75 3.84 -13.12
N GLY A 15 -4.21 4.31 -11.96
CA GLY A 15 -3.44 4.24 -10.72
C GLY A 15 -3.12 2.80 -10.31
N GLY A 16 -4.12 1.92 -10.35
CA GLY A 16 -3.99 0.51 -10.00
C GLY A 16 -3.01 -0.24 -10.90
N ALA A 17 -3.05 0.00 -12.20
CA ALA A 17 -2.11 -0.57 -13.15
C ALA A 17 -0.67 -0.15 -12.83
N ILE A 18 -0.43 1.14 -12.57
CA ILE A 18 0.90 1.64 -12.19
C ILE A 18 1.38 0.98 -10.89
N GLY A 19 0.52 0.92 -9.87
CA GLY A 19 0.87 0.31 -8.58
C GLY A 19 1.20 -1.18 -8.70
N ALA A 20 0.35 -1.93 -9.41
CA ALA A 20 0.52 -3.36 -9.60
C ALA A 20 1.77 -3.71 -10.43
N VAL A 21 2.03 -2.97 -11.53
CA VAL A 21 3.24 -3.15 -12.34
C VAL A 21 4.49 -2.80 -11.54
N THR A 22 4.47 -1.71 -10.78
CA THR A 22 5.60 -1.34 -9.91
C THR A 22 5.88 -2.45 -8.90
N ARG A 23 4.85 -2.95 -8.21
CA ARG A 23 4.99 -4.07 -7.28
C ARG A 23 5.56 -5.32 -7.96
N ALA A 24 5.05 -5.67 -9.14
CA ALA A 24 5.52 -6.82 -9.89
C ALA A 24 7.00 -6.69 -10.27
N ALA A 25 7.41 -5.53 -10.79
CA ALA A 25 8.80 -5.25 -11.13
C ALA A 25 9.73 -5.31 -9.90
N LEU A 26 9.31 -4.79 -8.74
CA LEU A 26 10.10 -4.92 -7.51
C LEU A 26 10.20 -6.37 -7.04
N ALA A 27 9.16 -7.19 -7.23
CA ALA A 27 9.17 -8.59 -6.84
C ALA A 27 10.20 -9.41 -7.64
N GLU A 28 10.52 -9.02 -8.87
CA GLU A 28 11.54 -9.67 -9.71
C GLU A 28 12.98 -9.44 -9.21
N LEU A 29 13.22 -8.44 -8.34
CA LEU A 29 14.56 -8.13 -7.83
C LEU A 29 15.12 -9.20 -6.90
N THR A 30 14.27 -10.07 -6.35
CA THR A 30 14.70 -11.15 -5.45
C THR A 30 13.91 -12.42 -5.71
N ALA A 31 14.60 -13.57 -5.74
CA ALA A 31 13.93 -14.86 -5.83
C ALA A 31 13.13 -15.16 -4.55
N PRO A 32 11.90 -15.71 -4.66
CA PRO A 32 11.14 -16.15 -3.49
C PRO A 32 11.87 -17.26 -2.74
N ASP A 33 12.08 -17.07 -1.43
CA ASP A 33 12.71 -18.05 -0.54
C ASP A 33 11.97 -18.06 0.82
N PRO A 34 11.29 -19.17 1.18
CA PRO A 34 10.58 -19.29 2.45
C PRO A 34 11.48 -19.17 3.69
N ALA A 35 12.79 -19.33 3.56
CA ALA A 35 13.75 -19.17 4.64
C ALA A 35 14.21 -17.71 4.82
N ARG A 36 13.77 -16.78 3.97
CA ARG A 36 14.22 -15.37 3.97
C ARG A 36 13.07 -14.40 4.11
N TRP A 37 13.42 -13.20 4.56
CA TRP A 37 12.49 -12.08 4.62
C TRP A 37 12.09 -11.61 3.20
N PRO A 38 10.80 -11.51 2.87
CA PRO A 38 10.32 -11.09 1.55
C PRO A 38 10.36 -9.57 1.43
N TRP A 39 11.57 -9.03 1.27
CA TRP A 39 11.84 -7.60 1.20
C TRP A 39 11.02 -6.84 0.15
N PRO A 40 10.76 -7.36 -1.07
CA PRO A 40 9.93 -6.64 -2.03
C PRO A 40 8.51 -6.41 -1.52
N THR A 41 7.82 -7.48 -1.11
CA THR A 41 6.45 -7.43 -0.60
C THR A 41 6.35 -6.56 0.66
N PHE A 42 7.32 -6.72 1.57
CA PHE A 42 7.42 -5.88 2.76
C PHE A 42 7.52 -4.39 2.41
N THR A 43 8.49 -4.02 1.57
CA THR A 43 8.75 -2.61 1.24
C THR A 43 7.58 -1.97 0.51
N VAL A 44 6.98 -2.64 -0.48
CA VAL A 44 5.82 -2.06 -1.20
C VAL A 44 4.62 -1.86 -0.28
N ASN A 45 4.42 -2.74 0.70
CA ASN A 45 3.36 -2.61 1.70
C ASN A 45 3.60 -1.41 2.63
N ILE A 46 4.80 -1.26 3.17
CA ILE A 46 5.13 -0.14 4.06
C ILE A 46 5.09 1.21 3.32
N VAL A 47 5.69 1.28 2.13
CA VAL A 47 5.68 2.50 1.31
C VAL A 47 4.25 2.84 0.88
N GLY A 48 3.49 1.85 0.42
CA GLY A 48 2.10 2.05 0.02
C GLY A 48 1.20 2.49 1.17
N ALA A 49 1.38 1.96 2.38
CA ALA A 49 0.66 2.40 3.58
C ALA A 49 1.01 3.85 3.96
N PHE A 50 2.29 4.23 3.89
CA PHE A 50 2.72 5.62 4.08
C PHE A 50 2.08 6.56 3.06
N LEU A 51 2.18 6.22 1.76
CA LEU A 51 1.59 6.99 0.67
C LEU A 51 0.08 7.12 0.82
N LEU A 52 -0.60 6.04 1.21
CA LEU A 52 -2.03 6.05 1.47
C LEU A 52 -2.38 7.01 2.60
N GLY A 53 -1.67 6.95 3.74
CA GLY A 53 -1.86 7.90 4.84
C GLY A 53 -1.61 9.35 4.42
N TYR A 54 -0.57 9.60 3.64
CA TYR A 54 -0.24 10.91 3.10
C TYR A 54 -1.34 11.44 2.17
N PHE A 55 -1.72 10.66 1.16
CA PHE A 55 -2.72 11.06 0.18
C PHE A 55 -4.10 11.21 0.81
N THR A 56 -4.50 10.26 1.65
CA THR A 56 -5.81 10.31 2.32
C THR A 56 -5.90 11.58 3.17
N THR A 57 -4.90 11.90 3.97
CA THR A 57 -4.91 13.11 4.81
C THR A 57 -4.83 14.39 3.98
N ARG A 58 -3.88 14.47 3.02
CA ARG A 58 -3.63 15.67 2.22
C ARG A 58 -4.77 15.95 1.25
N LEU A 59 -5.37 14.92 0.65
CA LEU A 59 -6.50 15.11 -0.25
C LEU A 59 -7.82 15.28 0.50
N LEU A 60 -8.10 14.55 1.59
CA LEU A 60 -9.35 14.69 2.36
C LEU A 60 -9.49 16.07 2.99
N GLU A 61 -8.41 16.63 3.53
CA GLU A 61 -8.47 17.89 4.29
C GLU A 61 -8.35 19.15 3.41
N ARG A 62 -7.90 19.05 2.15
CA ARG A 62 -7.50 20.23 1.35
C ARG A 62 -8.01 20.31 -0.09
N LEU A 63 -8.72 19.31 -0.61
CA LEU A 63 -9.24 19.33 -1.98
C LEU A 63 -10.75 19.04 -2.02
N PRO A 64 -11.51 19.55 -3.02
CA PRO A 64 -12.90 19.17 -3.20
C PRO A 64 -13.06 17.65 -3.40
N LEU A 65 -14.15 17.08 -2.88
CA LEU A 65 -14.50 15.66 -2.96
C LEU A 65 -14.57 15.12 -4.41
N SER A 66 -14.70 15.98 -5.42
CA SER A 66 -14.82 15.61 -6.84
C SER A 66 -13.48 15.41 -7.59
N SER A 67 -12.32 15.52 -6.92
CA SER A 67 -11.04 15.36 -7.60
C SER A 67 -10.71 13.87 -7.85
N TYR A 68 -10.75 13.44 -9.12
CA TYR A 68 -10.32 12.11 -9.61
C TYR A 68 -8.96 11.63 -9.06
N ARG A 69 -8.14 12.53 -8.53
CA ARG A 69 -6.87 12.25 -7.87
C ARG A 69 -7.02 11.38 -6.62
N ARG A 70 -8.09 11.56 -5.83
CA ARG A 70 -8.34 10.76 -4.61
C ARG A 70 -8.49 9.27 -4.94
N PRO A 71 -9.46 8.86 -5.79
CA PRO A 71 -9.64 7.46 -6.15
C PRO A 71 -8.45 6.91 -6.95
N ALA A 72 -7.81 7.72 -7.82
CA ALA A 72 -6.61 7.29 -8.54
C ALA A 72 -5.42 6.96 -7.63
N LEU A 73 -5.14 7.80 -6.63
CA LEU A 73 -3.97 7.63 -5.77
C LEU A 73 -4.23 6.68 -4.60
N GLY A 74 -5.39 6.78 -3.95
CA GLY A 74 -5.75 5.94 -2.81
C GLY A 74 -6.12 4.53 -3.27
N THR A 75 -7.29 4.38 -3.90
CA THR A 75 -7.81 3.08 -4.32
C THR A 75 -7.00 2.48 -5.47
N GLY A 76 -6.60 3.30 -6.45
CA GLY A 76 -5.77 2.87 -7.57
C GLY A 76 -4.34 2.57 -7.15
N LEU A 77 -3.49 3.58 -7.08
CA LEU A 77 -2.04 3.43 -6.90
C LEU A 77 -1.67 2.69 -5.62
N CYS A 78 -2.11 3.17 -4.46
CA CYS A 78 -1.77 2.51 -3.19
C CYS A 78 -2.43 1.13 -3.09
N GLY A 79 -3.65 0.96 -3.60
CA GLY A 79 -4.33 -0.34 -3.63
C GLY A 79 -3.63 -1.37 -4.54
N GLY A 80 -3.10 -0.95 -5.69
CA GLY A 80 -2.35 -1.82 -6.60
C GLY A 80 -0.92 -2.12 -6.13
N LEU A 81 -0.28 -1.13 -5.48
CA LEU A 81 1.08 -1.23 -4.96
C LEU A 81 1.18 -2.14 -3.74
N THR A 82 0.20 -2.06 -2.82
CA THR A 82 0.16 -2.91 -1.64
C THR A 82 -0.49 -4.27 -1.94
N THR A 83 -0.17 -5.29 -1.15
CA THR A 83 -0.74 -6.63 -1.28
C THR A 83 -0.77 -7.36 0.07
N PHE A 84 -1.98 -7.60 0.57
CA PHE A 84 -2.17 -8.45 1.76
C PHE A 84 -2.21 -9.94 1.40
N SER A 85 -2.66 -10.28 0.18
CA SER A 85 -2.73 -11.67 -0.28
C SER A 85 -1.35 -12.28 -0.50
N THR A 86 -0.42 -11.54 -1.11
CA THR A 86 0.96 -12.02 -1.29
C THR A 86 1.66 -12.23 0.05
N MET A 87 1.52 -11.28 0.98
CA MET A 87 2.04 -11.38 2.35
C MET A 87 1.53 -12.66 3.04
N GLN A 88 0.23 -12.98 2.93
CA GLN A 88 -0.34 -14.20 3.49
C GLN A 88 0.25 -15.47 2.86
N VAL A 89 0.39 -15.52 1.54
CA VAL A 89 1.00 -16.67 0.85
C VAL A 89 2.44 -16.88 1.29
N GLU A 90 3.22 -15.80 1.44
CA GLU A 90 4.60 -15.85 1.96
C GLU A 90 4.62 -16.38 3.40
N THR A 91 3.76 -15.87 4.29
CA THR A 91 3.63 -16.37 5.67
C THR A 91 3.24 -17.85 5.72
N VAL A 92 2.28 -18.29 4.90
CA VAL A 92 1.87 -19.71 4.84
C VAL A 92 3.03 -20.58 4.36
N ARG A 93 3.77 -20.16 3.32
CA ARG A 93 4.95 -20.90 2.86
C ARG A 93 6.02 -21.03 3.94
N MET A 94 6.29 -19.95 4.69
CA MET A 94 7.23 -20.00 5.82
C MET A 94 6.78 -21.03 6.86
N ILE A 95 5.48 -21.07 7.18
CA ILE A 95 4.88 -22.04 8.09
C ILE A 95 5.05 -23.48 7.58
N GLU A 96 4.72 -23.73 6.31
CA GLU A 96 4.85 -25.05 5.67
C GLU A 96 6.30 -25.58 5.69
N HIS A 97 7.28 -24.68 5.64
CA HIS A 97 8.71 -25.02 5.71
C HIS A 97 9.27 -25.01 7.14
N GLY A 98 8.41 -24.84 8.16
CA GLY A 98 8.79 -24.88 9.58
C GLY A 98 9.45 -23.60 10.11
N HIS A 99 9.47 -22.51 9.34
CA HIS A 99 10.04 -21.21 9.74
C HIS A 99 9.06 -20.35 10.55
N TRP A 100 8.54 -20.90 11.66
CA TRP A 100 7.49 -20.28 12.49
C TRP A 100 7.85 -18.90 13.05
N ALA A 101 9.07 -18.74 13.56
CA ALA A 101 9.53 -17.46 14.10
C ALA A 101 9.61 -16.37 13.03
N LEU A 102 10.04 -16.74 11.81
CA LEU A 102 10.07 -15.83 10.66
C LEU A 102 8.65 -15.47 10.23
N ALA A 103 7.75 -16.44 10.10
CA ALA A 103 6.34 -16.22 9.75
C ALA A 103 5.63 -15.27 10.74
N PHE A 104 5.83 -15.51 12.04
CA PHE A 104 5.25 -14.69 13.10
C PHE A 104 5.80 -13.27 13.07
N SER A 105 7.13 -13.12 13.05
CA SER A 105 7.78 -11.81 13.01
C SER A 105 7.42 -11.03 11.74
N TYR A 106 7.42 -11.68 10.58
CA TYR A 106 7.03 -11.07 9.30
C TYR A 106 5.61 -10.51 9.35
N THR A 107 4.66 -11.30 9.86
CA THR A 107 3.25 -10.89 9.96
C THR A 107 3.08 -9.71 10.92
N VAL A 108 3.62 -9.81 12.14
CA VAL A 108 3.48 -8.78 13.18
C VAL A 108 4.14 -7.48 12.76
N VAL A 109 5.39 -7.54 12.28
CA VAL A 109 6.16 -6.37 11.87
C VAL A 109 5.52 -5.70 10.65
N SER A 110 5.04 -6.45 9.67
CA SER A 110 4.37 -5.87 8.49
C SER A 110 3.11 -5.09 8.87
N ILE A 111 2.27 -5.65 9.76
CA ILE A 111 1.05 -4.98 10.23
C ILE A 111 1.41 -3.75 11.09
N ALA A 112 2.29 -3.93 12.08
CA ALA A 112 2.65 -2.86 13.00
C ALA A 112 3.33 -1.68 12.29
N LEU A 113 4.31 -1.94 11.42
CA LEU A 113 5.00 -0.90 10.67
C LEU A 113 4.10 -0.30 9.58
N GLY A 114 3.21 -1.07 8.96
CA GLY A 114 2.24 -0.53 8.01
C GLY A 114 1.31 0.49 8.66
N LEU A 115 0.77 0.15 9.84
CA LEU A 115 -0.06 1.06 10.63
C LEU A 115 0.73 2.29 11.10
N LEU A 116 1.96 2.08 11.60
CA LEU A 116 2.83 3.17 12.02
C LEU A 116 3.15 4.11 10.85
N ALA A 117 3.46 3.58 9.67
CA ALA A 117 3.77 4.36 8.48
C ALA A 117 2.58 5.23 8.04
N ALA A 118 1.36 4.67 8.02
CA ALA A 118 0.15 5.42 7.72
C ALA A 118 -0.13 6.52 8.77
N HIS A 119 0.10 6.22 10.05
CA HIS A 119 -0.06 7.18 11.14
C HIS A 119 0.97 8.33 11.07
N LEU A 120 2.24 8.01 10.84
CA LEU A 120 3.31 8.99 10.66
C LEU A 120 3.04 9.90 9.47
N ALA A 121 2.61 9.34 8.34
CA ALA A 121 2.22 10.14 7.17
C ALA A 121 1.09 11.12 7.49
N THR A 122 0.05 10.65 8.19
CA THR A 122 -1.10 11.47 8.60
C THR A 122 -0.70 12.60 9.54
N THR A 123 0.10 12.29 10.57
CA THR A 123 0.57 13.30 11.54
C THR A 123 1.52 14.31 10.89
N MET A 124 2.41 13.88 9.99
CA MET A 124 3.30 14.76 9.23
C MET A 124 2.49 15.76 8.40
N VAL A 125 1.49 15.30 7.64
CA VAL A 125 0.65 16.18 6.81
C VAL A 125 -0.12 17.19 7.66
N ARG A 126 -0.64 16.78 8.82
CA ARG A 126 -1.38 17.67 9.73
C ARG A 126 -0.49 18.72 10.42
N ARG A 127 0.75 18.37 10.75
CA ARG A 127 1.72 19.29 11.38
C ARG A 127 2.18 20.38 10.43
N VAL A 128 2.29 20.08 9.14
CA VAL A 128 2.63 21.08 8.12
C VAL A 128 1.41 21.97 7.89
N ARG A 129 1.33 23.05 8.65
CA ARG A 129 0.36 24.12 8.46
C ARG A 129 0.72 24.86 7.17
N VAL A 130 0.27 24.34 6.03
CA VAL A 130 0.40 25.06 4.75
C VAL A 130 -0.30 26.39 4.93
N ARG A 131 0.48 27.46 4.98
CA ARG A 131 -0.02 28.85 4.89
C ARG A 131 -0.92 28.90 3.66
N GLY A 132 -2.21 29.12 3.89
CA GLY A 132 -3.12 29.58 2.85
C GLY A 132 -2.79 31.02 2.50
#